data_AF-A0A2N7VUJ2-F1
#
_entry.id   AF-A0A2N7VUJ2-F1
#
_cell.length_a   1.000
_cell.length_b   1.000
_cell.length_c   1.000
_cell.angle_alpha   90.00
_cell.angle_beta   90.00
_cell.angle_gamma   90.00
#
_symmetry.space_group_name_H-M   'P 1'
#
loop_
_entity.id
_entity.type
_entity.pdbx_description
1 polymer ?
#
loop_
_entity_poly.entity_id
_entity_poly.type
_entity_poly.pdbx_seq_one_letter_code
_entity_poly.pdbx_strand_id
1 'polypeptide(L)'
;MAAGSVQTIAICGPAIGPINTAGRSISCGTDASGNPLYVTTMQAYVLTPSSASYIDAIAQPFDYVQAAGFWGLAFTTVISLWLVSHGAGAIVNFVRRA
;
A
#
# COMPACT_ATOMS: atom_id res chain seq x y z
N MET A 1 5.98 -0.93 14.57
CA MET A 1 6.72 -2.06 13.96
C MET A 1 7.47 -1.51 12.76
N ALA A 2 8.79 -1.53 12.74
CA ALA A 2 9.56 -0.99 11.62
C ALA A 2 9.38 -1.90 10.40
N ALA A 3 8.75 -1.40 9.34
CA ALA A 3 8.45 -2.15 8.10
C ALA A 3 9.68 -2.40 7.22
N GLY A 4 10.84 -1.90 7.63
CA GLY A 4 12.10 -2.06 6.91
C GLY A 4 13.23 -1.29 7.57
N SER A 5 14.42 -1.41 6.97
CA SER A 5 15.60 -0.63 7.33
C SER A 5 16.21 -0.02 6.08
N VAL A 6 16.82 1.17 6.23
CA VAL A 6 17.65 1.73 5.17
C VAL A 6 18.96 0.94 5.16
N GLN A 7 19.27 0.32 4.02
CA GLN A 7 20.53 -0.38 3.84
C GLN A 7 21.27 0.17 2.63
N THR A 8 22.59 0.17 2.75
CA THR A 8 23.48 0.45 1.63
C THR A 8 23.64 -0.82 0.82
N ILE A 9 23.10 -0.81 -0.40
CA ILE A 9 23.19 -1.95 -1.33
C ILE A 9 24.17 -1.63 -2.46
N ALA A 10 24.85 -2.67 -2.94
CA ALA A 10 25.70 -2.57 -4.12
C ALA A 10 24.85 -2.80 -5.38
N ILE A 11 24.95 -1.88 -6.34
CA ILE A 11 24.20 -1.90 -7.59
C ILE A 11 25.12 -1.65 -8.78
N CYS A 12 24.68 -2.10 -9.93
CA CYS A 12 25.33 -1.82 -11.20
C CYS A 12 24.76 -0.54 -11.77
N GLY A 13 25.64 0.45 -11.99
CA GLY A 13 25.25 1.73 -12.55
C GLY A 13 26.36 2.39 -13.35
N PRO A 14 26.10 3.57 -13.92
CA PRO A 14 27.15 4.41 -14.49
C PRO A 14 28.22 4.71 -13.43
N ALA A 15 29.44 5.06 -13.85
CA ALA A 15 30.64 5.20 -13.02
C ALA A 15 30.62 6.40 -12.03
N ILE A 16 29.51 6.63 -11.34
CA ILE A 16 29.35 7.66 -10.32
C ILE A 16 29.71 7.02 -8.97
N GLY A 17 30.92 7.30 -8.48
CA GLY A 17 31.44 6.73 -7.22
C GLY A 17 31.62 5.20 -7.26
N PRO A 18 32.36 4.62 -8.22
CA PRO A 18 32.53 3.18 -8.32
C PRO A 18 33.33 2.63 -7.13
N ILE A 19 32.93 1.45 -6.67
CA ILE A 19 33.69 0.68 -5.69
C ILE A 19 34.99 0.21 -6.36
N ASN A 20 36.11 0.58 -5.77
CA ASN A 20 37.44 0.20 -6.25
C ASN A 20 38.03 -0.89 -5.36
N THR A 21 38.53 -1.96 -5.97
CA THR A 21 39.33 -2.99 -5.29
C THR A 21 40.72 -2.98 -5.90
N ALA A 22 41.76 -2.84 -5.07
CA ALA A 22 43.16 -2.72 -5.54
C ALA A 22 43.36 -1.62 -6.62
N GLY A 23 42.65 -0.49 -6.49
CA GLY A 23 42.77 0.65 -7.42
C GLY A 23 42.06 0.48 -8.77
N ARG A 24 41.25 -0.57 -8.94
CA ARG A 24 40.44 -0.79 -10.16
C ARG A 24 38.96 -0.83 -9.82
N SER A 25 38.14 -0.18 -10.63
CA SER A 25 36.68 -0.21 -10.51
C SER A 25 36.15 -1.59 -10.91
N ILE A 26 35.27 -2.16 -10.08
CA ILE A 26 34.65 -3.46 -10.39
C ILE A 26 33.64 -3.25 -11.52
N SER A 27 33.91 -3.78 -12.71
CA SER A 27 32.93 -3.80 -13.80
C SER A 27 31.90 -4.89 -13.55
N CYS A 28 30.64 -4.58 -13.86
CA CYS A 28 29.56 -5.55 -13.78
C CYS A 28 28.78 -5.72 -15.10
N GLY A 29 29.45 -5.47 -16.22
CA GLY A 29 28.91 -5.66 -17.57
C GLY A 29 28.62 -4.34 -18.29
N THR A 30 27.76 -4.41 -19.29
CA THR A 30 27.34 -3.26 -20.12
C THR A 30 25.81 -3.10 -20.11
N ASP A 31 25.32 -1.89 -20.33
CA ASP A 31 23.88 -1.64 -20.44
C ASP A 31 23.35 -2.15 -21.78
N ALA A 32 22.04 -2.01 -22.00
CA ALA A 32 21.41 -2.36 -23.27
C ALA A 32 21.95 -1.54 -24.47
N SER A 33 22.68 -0.45 -24.22
CA SER A 33 23.30 0.43 -25.21
C SER A 33 24.81 0.20 -25.38
N GLY A 34 25.40 -0.76 -24.66
CA GLY A 34 26.83 -1.09 -24.71
C GLY A 34 27.75 -0.23 -23.85
N ASN A 35 27.22 0.67 -23.01
CA ASN A 35 28.03 1.47 -22.09
C ASN A 35 28.48 0.62 -20.88
N PRO A 36 29.72 0.78 -20.38
CA PRO A 36 30.21 -0.01 -19.24
C PRO A 36 29.54 0.40 -17.93
N LEU A 37 29.06 -0.58 -17.16
CA LEU A 37 28.59 -0.39 -15.79
C LEU A 37 29.67 -0.82 -14.79
N TYR A 38 29.65 -0.14 -13.67
CA TYR A 38 30.49 -0.41 -12.53
C TYR A 38 29.65 -0.59 -11.28
N VAL A 39 30.18 -1.35 -10.33
CA VAL A 39 29.54 -1.52 -9.03
C VAL A 39 29.65 -0.20 -8.27
N THR A 40 28.51 0.34 -7.86
CA THR A 40 28.38 1.53 -7.01
C THR A 40 27.46 1.21 -5.83
N THR A 41 27.51 1.98 -4.76
CA THR A 41 26.64 1.80 -3.60
C THR A 41 25.51 2.82 -3.62
N MET A 42 24.28 2.39 -3.36
CA MET A 42 23.18 3.30 -3.11
C MET A 42 22.36 2.89 -1.88
N GLN A 43 21.71 3.88 -1.27
CA GLN A 43 20.80 3.63 -0.17
C GLN A 43 19.43 3.21 -0.72
N ALA A 44 18.94 2.08 -0.24
CA ALA A 44 17.61 1.58 -0.57
C ALA A 44 16.85 1.21 0.71
N TYR A 45 15.53 1.29 0.63
CA TYR A 45 14.63 0.80 1.67
C TYR A 45 14.47 -0.70 1.49
N VAL A 46 15.03 -1.49 2.41
CA VAL A 46 14.87 -2.93 2.42
C VAL A 46 13.69 -3.26 3.32
N LEU A 47 12.63 -3.79 2.70
CA LEU A 47 11.40 -4.19 3.38
C LEU A 47 11.55 -5.61 3.92
N THR A 48 11.04 -5.85 5.12
CA THR A 48 10.97 -7.21 5.67
C THR A 48 9.86 -7.97 4.94
N PRO A 49 10.03 -9.25 4.56
CA PRO A 49 9.00 -10.01 3.84
C PRO A 49 7.69 -10.13 4.63
N SER A 50 7.75 -10.10 5.97
CA SER A 50 6.56 -10.09 6.83
C SER A 50 5.70 -8.82 6.72
N SER A 51 6.26 -7.71 6.22
CA SER A 51 5.55 -6.45 5.99
C SER A 51 5.08 -6.26 4.55
N ALA A 52 5.38 -7.21 3.64
CA ALA A 52 5.03 -7.09 2.23
C ALA A 52 3.52 -6.88 2.03
N SER A 53 2.68 -7.68 2.68
CA SER A 53 1.21 -7.57 2.59
C SER A 53 0.66 -6.25 3.10
N TYR A 54 1.29 -5.66 4.12
CA TYR A 54 0.91 -4.34 4.63
C TYR A 54 1.28 -3.23 3.66
N ILE A 55 2.49 -3.29 3.08
CA ILE A 55 2.95 -2.31 2.10
C ILE A 55 2.14 -2.39 0.81
N ASP A 56 1.84 -3.60 0.33
CA ASP A 56 0.98 -3.79 -0.84
C ASP A 56 -0.42 -3.23 -0.60
N ALA A 57 -0.99 -3.43 0.60
CA ALA A 57 -2.31 -2.91 0.95
C ALA A 57 -2.37 -1.38 1.00
N ILE A 58 -1.32 -0.68 1.48
CA ILE A 58 -1.27 0.79 1.48
C ILE A 58 -0.91 1.38 0.11
N ALA A 59 -0.23 0.61 -0.74
CA ALA A 59 0.15 1.03 -2.09
C ALA A 59 -1.00 0.86 -3.10
N GLN A 60 -2.03 0.09 -2.76
CA GLN A 60 -3.22 -0.01 -3.60
C GLN A 60 -3.93 1.34 -3.70
N PRO A 61 -4.38 1.74 -4.91
CA PRO A 61 -5.21 2.92 -5.07
C PRO A 61 -6.53 2.76 -4.30
N PHE A 62 -7.04 3.85 -3.75
CA PHE A 62 -8.29 3.84 -3.01
C PHE A 62 -9.47 3.50 -3.94
N ASP A 63 -10.17 2.39 -3.66
CA ASP A 63 -11.35 1.98 -4.41
C ASP A 63 -12.60 2.71 -3.89
N TYR A 64 -13.00 3.75 -4.61
CA TYR A 64 -14.20 4.53 -4.31
C TYR A 64 -15.49 3.74 -4.47
N VAL A 65 -15.53 2.73 -5.36
CA VAL A 65 -16.73 1.90 -5.57
C VAL A 65 -16.95 1.02 -4.35
N GLN A 66 -15.88 0.37 -3.90
CA GLN A 66 -15.93 -0.45 -2.69
C GLN A 66 -16.23 0.40 -1.44
N ALA A 67 -15.59 1.56 -1.31
CA ALA A 67 -15.86 2.50 -0.21
C ALA A 67 -17.32 2.97 -0.21
N ALA A 68 -17.87 3.32 -1.37
CA ALA A 68 -19.28 3.71 -1.51
C ALA A 68 -20.22 2.56 -1.11
N GLY A 69 -19.88 1.31 -1.45
CA GLY A 69 -20.64 0.14 -1.02
C GLY A 69 -20.69 -0.02 0.50
N PHE A 70 -19.55 0.08 1.18
CA PHE A 70 -19.49 -0.03 2.65
C PHE A 70 -20.26 1.09 3.35
N TRP A 71 -20.05 2.34 2.95
CA TRP A 71 -20.78 3.48 3.52
C TRP A 71 -22.27 3.42 3.22
N GLY A 72 -22.63 3.04 1.98
CA GLY A 72 -24.03 2.87 1.57
C GLY A 72 -24.75 1.81 2.40
N LEU A 73 -24.15 0.64 2.62
CA LEU A 73 -24.73 -0.40 3.48
C LEU A 73 -24.89 0.06 4.92
N ALA A 74 -23.88 0.73 5.49
CA ALA A 74 -23.97 1.25 6.85
C ALA A 74 -25.12 2.25 7.01
N PHE A 75 -25.27 3.21 6.11
CA PHE A 75 -26.38 4.18 6.21
C PHE A 75 -27.74 3.55 5.96
N THR A 76 -27.86 2.69 4.95
CA THR A 76 -29.15 2.05 4.62
C THR A 76 -29.63 1.11 5.73
N THR A 77 -28.73 0.42 6.41
CA THR A 77 -29.10 -0.44 7.56
C THR A 77 -29.60 0.37 8.76
N VAL A 78 -28.97 1.51 9.07
CA VAL A 78 -29.44 2.40 10.14
C VAL A 78 -30.81 2.98 9.81
N ILE A 79 -31.00 3.47 8.58
CA ILE A 79 -32.28 4.03 8.14
C ILE A 79 -33.38 2.95 8.13
N SER A 80 -33.08 1.74 7.65
CA SER A 80 -34.06 0.66 7.59
C SER A 80 -34.49 0.21 8.98
N LEU A 81 -33.56 0.04 9.92
CA LEU A 81 -33.87 -0.27 11.32
C LEU A 81 -34.72 0.83 11.97
N TRP A 82 -34.41 2.10 11.69
CA TRP A 82 -35.20 3.23 12.19
C TRP A 82 -36.63 3.20 11.62
N LEU A 83 -36.79 3.03 10.31
CA LEU A 83 -38.10 2.97 9.65
C LEU A 83 -38.94 1.80 10.16
N VAL A 84 -38.35 0.61 10.32
CA VAL A 84 -39.05 -0.58 10.85
C VAL A 84 -39.50 -0.34 12.28
N SER A 85 -38.63 0.22 13.13
CA SER A 85 -38.96 0.54 14.53
C SER A 85 -40.06 1.59 14.62
N HIS A 86 -39.99 2.63 13.78
CA HIS A 86 -40.99 3.68 13.75
C HIS A 86 -42.34 3.18 13.22
N GLY A 87 -42.33 2.35 12.18
CA GLY A 87 -43.53 1.71 11.63
C GLY A 87 -44.22 0.79 12.64
N ALA A 88 -43.47 -0.05 13.34
CA ALA A 88 -44.02 -0.88 14.41
C ALA A 88 -44.65 -0.04 15.53
N GLY A 89 -43.99 1.03 15.96
CA GLY A 89 -44.54 1.97 16.94
C GLY A 89 -45.83 2.67 16.46
N ALA A 90 -45.89 3.06 15.19
CA ALA A 90 -47.07 3.67 14.59
C ALA A 90 -48.27 2.72 14.58
N ILE A 91 -48.06 1.45 14.22
CA ILE A 91 -49.11 0.41 14.22
C ILE A 91 -49.64 0.20 15.65
N VAL A 92 -48.75 0.05 16.64
CA VAL A 92 -49.15 -0.13 18.04
C VAL A 92 -49.96 1.06 18.55
N ASN A 93 -49.56 2.29 18.22
CA ASN A 93 -50.29 3.50 18.62
C ASN A 93 -51.66 3.62 17.92
N PHE A 94 -51.78 3.16 16.67
CA PHE A 94 -53.07 3.10 15.97
C PHE A 94 -54.03 2.12 16.66
N VAL A 95 -53.57 0.90 16.96
CA VAL A 95 -54.38 -0.11 17.67
C VAL A 95 -54.79 0.38 19.06
N ARG A 96 -53.91 1.10 19.78
CA ARG A 96 -54.24 1.68 21.09
C ARG A 96 -55.37 2.71 21.04
N ARG A 97 -55.56 3.37 19.90
CA ARG A 97 -56.51 4.48 19.72
C ARG A 97 -57.84 4.06 19.07
N ALA A 98 -57.89 2.88 18.46
CA ALA A 98 -59.10 2.25 17.93
C ALA A 98 -59.90 1.58 19.06
#